data_AF-A0A8I0P9M7-F1
#
_entry.id   AF-A0A8I0P9M7-F1
#
_cell.length_a   1.000
_cell.length_b   1.000
_cell.length_c   1.000
_cell.angle_alpha   90.00
_cell.angle_beta   90.00
_cell.angle_gamma   90.00
#
_symmetry.space_group_name_H-M   'P 1'
#
loop_
_entity.id
_entity.type
_entity.pdbx_description
1 polymer ?
#
loop_
_entity_poly.entity_id
_entity_poly.type
_entity_poly.pdbx_seq_one_letter_code
_entity_poly.pdbx_strand_id
1 'polypeptide(L)'
;MLALSAEGILPKVDYAIFADTGWEPKAVYSHLDRLEQEIAAPAGIPVLRVTAGNIRNDALDPEHRFASLPLYILNQDGKQGMTRRQCTGEYKIKPIKKKVRELLGYPSPQRIPKDIFVEQWVGISTDEFHRAKDADVKYMRNRHPLIDLGWSRADCIRYLTSIGLADTPKSSCLGCPFHGNAQWRNIRDSSPAEWADVVAFDAAIHQGNARANAAGKRLLGQAFLHRSRVPLDQAPIDHVTAAEWAARQQELDDGAAAVEELENGVVDGCSPWACRGEAQPVQGDFGLAW
;
A
#
# COMPACT_ATOMS: atom_id res chain seq x y z
N MET A 1 -13.93 -5.04 -7.63
CA MET A 1 -13.55 -6.14 -8.57
C MET A 1 -14.06 -7.50 -8.12
N LEU A 2 -13.73 -7.99 -6.93
CA LEU A 2 -14.24 -9.28 -6.44
C LEU A 2 -15.78 -9.34 -6.47
N ALA A 3 -16.45 -8.32 -5.91
CA ALA A 3 -17.92 -8.20 -5.98
C ALA A 3 -18.46 -8.20 -7.42
N LEU A 4 -17.87 -7.41 -8.31
CA LEU A 4 -18.26 -7.38 -9.74
C LEU A 4 -18.16 -8.76 -10.41
N SER A 5 -17.12 -9.53 -10.06
CA SER A 5 -16.93 -10.89 -10.57
C SER A 5 -17.95 -11.87 -9.95
N ALA A 6 -18.22 -11.74 -8.66
CA ALA A 6 -19.20 -12.55 -7.92
C ALA A 6 -20.64 -12.33 -8.42
N GLU A 7 -20.99 -11.09 -8.77
CA GLU A 7 -22.30 -10.73 -9.32
C GLU A 7 -22.45 -11.00 -10.83
N GLY A 8 -21.39 -11.47 -11.48
CA GLY A 8 -21.40 -11.78 -12.92
C GLY A 8 -21.37 -10.55 -13.84
N ILE A 9 -21.10 -9.36 -13.30
CA ILE A 9 -20.88 -8.13 -14.08
C ILE A 9 -19.56 -8.23 -14.86
N LEU A 10 -18.55 -8.81 -14.22
CA LEU A 10 -17.29 -9.20 -14.86
C LEU A 10 -17.19 -10.74 -14.93
N PRO A 11 -16.36 -11.30 -15.84
CA PRO A 11 -16.07 -12.72 -15.84
C PRO A 11 -15.70 -13.26 -14.44
N LYS A 12 -16.06 -14.51 -14.16
CA LYS A 12 -15.71 -15.13 -12.89
C LYS A 12 -14.20 -15.37 -12.81
N VAL A 13 -13.55 -14.86 -11.77
CA VAL A 13 -12.13 -15.12 -11.50
C VAL A 13 -11.96 -16.49 -10.84
N ASP A 14 -10.85 -17.17 -11.14
CA ASP A 14 -10.53 -18.45 -10.53
C ASP A 14 -10.12 -18.32 -9.06
N TYR A 15 -9.42 -17.23 -8.72
CA TYR A 15 -8.91 -16.94 -7.38
C TYR A 15 -8.88 -15.44 -7.11
N ALA A 16 -9.06 -15.06 -5.85
CA ALA A 16 -8.64 -13.75 -5.34
C ALA A 16 -7.41 -13.94 -4.43
N ILE A 17 -6.42 -13.04 -4.49
CA ILE A 17 -5.21 -13.14 -3.66
C ILE A 17 -5.07 -11.90 -2.79
N PHE A 18 -5.00 -12.10 -1.48
CA PHE A 18 -4.69 -11.06 -0.50
C PHE A 18 -3.24 -11.19 -0.04
N ALA A 19 -2.45 -10.15 -0.27
CA ALA A 19 -1.06 -10.09 0.21
C ALA A 19 -1.01 -9.49 1.62
N ASP A 20 -0.95 -10.37 2.61
CA ASP A 20 -0.91 -10.04 4.03
C ASP A 20 0.51 -9.64 4.46
N THR A 21 0.66 -8.37 4.83
CA THR A 21 1.91 -7.82 5.36
C THR A 21 2.15 -8.20 6.82
N GLY A 22 1.17 -8.84 7.47
CA GLY A 22 1.16 -9.14 8.90
C GLY A 22 0.94 -7.91 9.78
N TRP A 23 0.72 -6.72 9.20
CA TRP A 23 0.55 -5.46 9.92
C TRP A 23 -0.47 -4.55 9.24
N GLU A 24 -1.55 -5.13 8.71
CA GLU A 24 -2.71 -4.36 8.25
C GLU A 24 -3.59 -3.93 9.43
N PRO A 25 -4.37 -2.84 9.31
CA PRO A 25 -5.35 -2.47 10.34
C PRO A 25 -6.39 -3.57 10.56
N LYS A 26 -6.89 -3.70 11.79
CA LYS A 26 -7.95 -4.64 12.17
C LYS A 26 -9.18 -4.52 11.26
N ALA A 27 -9.55 -3.29 10.90
CA ALA A 27 -10.66 -3.04 9.98
C ALA A 27 -10.47 -3.71 8.61
N VAL A 28 -9.22 -3.78 8.10
CA VAL A 28 -8.91 -4.47 6.84
C VAL A 28 -9.12 -5.98 6.98
N TYR A 29 -8.66 -6.59 8.08
CA TYR A 29 -8.87 -8.02 8.32
C TYR A 29 -10.36 -8.35 8.50
N SER A 30 -11.10 -7.58 9.31
CA SER A 30 -12.54 -7.76 9.49
C SER A 30 -13.30 -7.61 8.17
N HIS A 31 -12.93 -6.63 7.35
CA HIS A 31 -13.54 -6.43 6.04
C HIS A 31 -13.21 -7.58 5.08
N LEU A 32 -11.97 -8.09 5.10
CA LEU A 32 -11.59 -9.27 4.30
C LEU A 32 -12.37 -10.52 4.71
N ASP A 33 -12.52 -10.78 6.01
CA ASP A 33 -13.31 -11.89 6.54
C ASP A 33 -14.77 -11.79 6.06
N ARG A 34 -15.34 -10.59 6.14
CA ARG A 34 -16.69 -10.30 5.63
C ARG A 34 -16.80 -10.53 4.13
N LEU A 35 -15.87 -10.02 3.32
CA LEU A 35 -15.85 -10.24 1.86
C LEU A 35 -15.74 -11.72 1.50
N GLU A 36 -14.92 -12.47 2.23
CA GLU A 36 -14.77 -13.91 2.05
C GLU A 36 -16.08 -14.65 2.31
N GLN A 37 -16.77 -14.31 3.41
CA GLN A 37 -18.01 -14.96 3.83
C GLN A 37 -19.22 -14.56 2.98
N GLU A 38 -19.40 -13.27 2.73
CA GLU A 38 -20.63 -12.73 2.13
C GLU A 38 -20.58 -12.70 0.60
N ILE A 39 -19.39 -12.60 0.00
CA ILE A 39 -19.24 -12.40 -1.45
C ILE A 39 -18.49 -13.57 -2.11
N ALA A 40 -17.29 -13.89 -1.63
CA ALA A 40 -16.41 -14.83 -2.32
C ALA A 40 -16.90 -16.28 -2.20
N ALA A 41 -17.24 -16.73 -0.99
CA ALA A 41 -17.68 -18.10 -0.75
C ALA A 41 -19.00 -18.44 -1.47
N PRO A 42 -20.06 -17.61 -1.44
CA PRO A 42 -21.29 -17.86 -2.21
C PRO A 42 -21.05 -17.91 -3.72
N ALA A 43 -20.13 -17.08 -4.22
CA ALA A 43 -19.75 -17.09 -5.63
C ALA A 43 -18.81 -18.26 -6.00
N GLY A 44 -18.31 -19.02 -5.02
CA GLY A 44 -17.32 -20.08 -5.22
C GLY A 44 -16.00 -19.55 -5.78
N ILE A 45 -15.53 -18.42 -5.26
CA ILE A 45 -14.23 -17.80 -5.58
C ILE A 45 -13.32 -17.96 -4.35
N PRO A 46 -12.31 -18.85 -4.38
CA PRO A 46 -11.38 -18.99 -3.27
C PRO A 46 -10.54 -17.73 -3.07
N VAL A 47 -10.46 -17.26 -1.82
CA VAL A 47 -9.55 -16.18 -1.41
C VAL A 47 -8.30 -16.78 -0.80
N LEU A 48 -7.15 -16.46 -1.39
CA LEU A 48 -5.84 -16.97 -0.98
C LEU A 48 -5.08 -15.87 -0.24
N ARG A 49 -4.83 -16.08 1.04
CA ARG A 49 -3.96 -15.19 1.84
C ARG A 49 -2.51 -15.63 1.70
N VAL A 50 -1.65 -14.72 1.26
CA VAL A 50 -0.21 -14.96 1.08
C VAL A 50 0.57 -13.98 1.94
N THR A 51 1.66 -14.43 2.56
CA THR A 51 2.47 -13.60 3.45
C THR A 51 3.97 -13.85 3.26
N ALA A 52 4.78 -12.86 3.60
CA ALA A 52 6.23 -12.95 3.73
C ALA A 52 6.72 -12.84 5.18
N GLY A 53 5.81 -12.86 6.17
CA GLY A 53 6.11 -12.53 7.56
C GLY A 53 5.42 -11.25 8.00
N ASN A 54 5.94 -10.63 9.05
CA ASN A 54 5.37 -9.43 9.64
C ASN A 54 6.30 -8.23 9.40
N ILE A 55 5.85 -7.28 8.57
CA ILE A 55 6.65 -6.12 8.16
C ILE A 55 7.13 -5.25 9.33
N ARG A 56 6.36 -5.17 10.41
CA ARG A 56 6.75 -4.42 11.61
C ARG A 56 7.92 -5.09 12.32
N ASN A 57 7.79 -6.40 12.57
CA ASN A 57 8.79 -7.16 13.30
C ASN A 57 10.10 -7.22 12.51
N ASP A 58 10.00 -7.49 11.21
CA ASP A 58 11.16 -7.59 10.33
C ASP A 58 11.88 -6.25 10.16
N ALA A 59 11.18 -5.12 10.26
CA ALA A 59 11.79 -3.79 10.24
C ALA A 59 12.55 -3.44 11.53
N LEU A 60 12.23 -4.09 12.65
CA LEU A 60 12.89 -3.89 13.96
C LEU A 60 13.95 -4.96 14.27
N ASP A 61 13.98 -6.07 13.52
CA ASP A 61 14.94 -7.15 13.71
C ASP A 61 16.31 -6.81 13.05
N PRO A 62 17.41 -6.73 13.81
CA PRO A 62 18.74 -6.47 13.25
C PRO A 62 19.27 -7.61 12.36
N GLU A 63 18.80 -8.84 12.54
CA GLU A 63 19.21 -9.99 11.73
C GLU A 63 18.42 -10.06 10.42
N HIS A 64 17.23 -9.46 10.35
CA HIS A 64 16.47 -9.29 9.12
C HIS A 64 16.88 -8.03 8.36
N ARG A 65 17.62 -8.20 7.26
CA ARG A 65 17.70 -7.15 6.24
C ARG A 65 16.48 -7.23 5.35
N PHE A 66 15.31 -6.90 5.88
CA PHE A 66 14.12 -6.92 5.06
C PHE A 66 13.67 -5.53 4.62
N ALA A 67 12.94 -5.51 3.51
CA ALA A 67 12.54 -4.34 2.74
C ALA A 67 12.49 -3.03 3.52
N SER A 68 13.23 -2.00 3.11
CA SER A 68 13.05 -0.68 3.69
C SER A 68 11.63 -0.18 3.44
N LEU A 69 10.91 0.12 4.53
CA LEU A 69 9.78 1.04 4.52
C LEU A 69 10.29 2.40 4.00
N PRO A 70 9.45 3.18 3.29
CA PRO A 70 9.84 4.49 2.77
C PRO A 70 9.71 5.55 3.88
N LEU A 71 10.57 5.50 4.87
CA LEU A 71 10.60 6.38 6.04
C LEU A 71 11.11 7.77 5.65
N TYR A 72 10.57 8.81 6.27
CA TYR A 72 11.07 10.18 6.12
C TYR A 72 12.35 10.38 6.92
N ILE A 73 13.39 10.93 6.31
CA ILE A 73 14.68 11.15 6.95
C ILE A 73 14.91 12.64 7.20
N LEU A 74 15.43 12.95 8.40
CA LEU A 74 16.04 14.24 8.74
C LEU A 74 17.52 14.02 9.05
N ASN A 75 18.41 14.50 8.19
CA ASN A 75 19.86 14.38 8.38
C ASN A 75 20.38 15.39 9.41
N GLN A 76 21.56 15.13 9.97
CA GLN A 76 22.24 16.05 10.91
C GLN A 76 22.50 17.44 10.32
N ASP A 77 22.72 17.55 9.02
CA ASP A 77 22.88 18.81 8.30
C ASP A 77 21.53 19.52 8.01
N GLY A 78 20.43 19.00 8.55
CA GLY A 78 19.07 19.49 8.35
C GLY A 78 18.45 19.08 7.02
N LYS A 79 19.18 18.39 6.13
CA LYS A 79 18.63 17.95 4.85
C LYS A 79 17.55 16.90 5.05
N GLN A 80 16.51 17.06 4.25
CA GLN A 80 15.37 16.17 4.24
C GLN A 80 15.54 15.09 3.17
N GLY A 81 15.13 13.86 3.48
CA GLY A 81 15.14 12.74 2.53
C GLY A 81 14.02 11.75 2.79
N MET A 82 14.04 10.65 2.03
CA MET A 82 13.17 9.50 2.23
C MET A 82 13.92 8.22 1.83
N THR A 83 13.75 7.14 2.58
CA THR A 83 14.30 5.83 2.20
C THR A 83 13.53 5.24 1.02
N ARG A 84 14.18 4.33 0.28
CA ARG A 84 13.55 3.67 -0.85
C ARG A 84 12.40 2.80 -0.39
N ARG A 85 11.31 2.79 -1.16
CA ARG A 85 10.19 1.87 -0.97
C ARG A 85 10.55 0.48 -1.48
N GLN A 86 10.77 -0.47 -0.59
CA GLN A 86 10.99 -1.88 -0.95
C GLN A 86 9.86 -2.78 -0.46
N CYS A 87 9.10 -2.35 0.55
CA CYS A 87 8.02 -3.12 1.18
C CYS A 87 7.01 -3.73 0.19
N THR A 88 6.60 -2.98 -0.83
CA THR A 88 5.67 -3.44 -1.85
C THR A 88 6.19 -4.66 -2.60
N GLY A 89 7.45 -4.64 -3.03
CA GLY A 89 8.06 -5.74 -3.77
C GLY A 89 8.16 -7.00 -2.91
N GLU A 90 8.58 -6.83 -1.67
CA GLU A 90 8.88 -7.92 -0.76
C GLU A 90 7.65 -8.56 -0.12
N TYR A 91 6.69 -7.77 0.37
CA TYR A 91 5.51 -8.29 1.07
C TYR A 91 4.29 -8.47 0.18
N LYS A 92 4.23 -7.79 -0.98
CA LYS A 92 3.09 -7.93 -1.89
C LYS A 92 3.45 -8.69 -3.16
N ILE A 93 4.38 -8.18 -3.95
CA ILE A 93 4.66 -8.74 -5.28
C ILE A 93 5.25 -10.14 -5.18
N LYS A 94 6.28 -10.35 -4.35
CA LYS A 94 6.97 -11.65 -4.24
C LYS A 94 6.04 -12.78 -3.75
N PRO A 95 5.25 -12.63 -2.65
CA PRO A 95 4.31 -13.66 -2.21
C PRO A 95 3.23 -13.96 -3.25
N ILE A 96 2.68 -12.94 -3.92
CA ILE A 96 1.70 -13.12 -5.00
C ILE A 96 2.33 -13.94 -6.14
N LYS A 97 3.51 -13.55 -6.63
CA LYS A 97 4.22 -14.29 -7.69
C LYS A 97 4.52 -15.73 -7.29
N LYS A 98 4.94 -15.96 -6.04
CA LYS A 98 5.18 -17.32 -5.52
C LYS A 98 3.90 -18.15 -5.61
N LYS A 99 2.77 -17.61 -5.15
CA LYS A 99 1.48 -18.31 -5.19
C LYS A 99 0.97 -18.55 -6.61
N VAL A 100 1.07 -17.56 -7.50
CA VAL A 100 0.73 -17.71 -8.93
C VAL A 100 1.52 -18.84 -9.57
N ARG A 101 2.82 -18.94 -9.27
CA ARG A 101 3.68 -20.02 -9.78
C ARG A 101 3.29 -21.39 -9.25
N GLU A 102 2.90 -21.49 -7.98
CA GLU A 102 2.36 -22.71 -7.39
C GLU A 102 1.05 -23.13 -8.08
N LEU A 103 0.13 -22.18 -8.32
CA LEU A 103 -1.13 -22.43 -9.03
C LEU A 103 -0.93 -22.88 -10.49
N LEU A 104 0.08 -22.33 -11.16
CA LEU A 104 0.46 -22.77 -12.51
C LEU A 104 1.16 -24.14 -12.54
N GLY A 105 1.55 -24.70 -11.39
CA GLY A 105 2.28 -25.97 -11.30
C GLY A 105 3.79 -25.86 -11.59
N TYR A 106 4.35 -24.65 -11.56
CA TYR A 106 5.77 -24.38 -11.84
C TYR A 106 6.43 -23.58 -10.71
N PRO A 107 6.65 -24.17 -9.51
CA PRO A 107 7.31 -23.48 -8.41
C PRO A 107 8.72 -23.00 -8.79
N SER A 108 9.21 -21.94 -8.15
CA SER A 108 10.57 -21.43 -8.42
C SER A 108 11.63 -22.48 -8.06
N PRO A 109 12.71 -22.67 -8.86
CA PRO A 109 13.13 -21.89 -10.03
C PRO A 109 12.68 -22.47 -11.39
N GLN A 110 11.67 -23.35 -11.43
CA GLN A 110 11.27 -24.04 -12.67
C GLN A 110 10.83 -23.06 -13.77
N ARG A 111 11.22 -23.31 -15.01
CA ARG A 111 10.83 -22.43 -16.11
C ARG A 111 9.37 -22.66 -16.49
N ILE A 112 8.60 -21.58 -16.60
CA ILE A 112 7.23 -21.63 -17.12
C ILE A 112 7.28 -21.61 -18.66
N PRO A 113 6.57 -22.51 -19.35
CA PRO A 113 6.37 -22.47 -20.80
C PRO A 113 5.83 -21.12 -21.29
N LYS A 114 6.20 -20.71 -22.50
CA LYS A 114 5.91 -19.34 -23.00
C LYS A 114 4.42 -19.05 -23.22
N ASP A 115 3.66 -20.10 -23.45
CA ASP A 115 2.22 -20.12 -23.74
C ASP A 115 1.35 -20.21 -22.47
N ILE A 116 1.96 -20.49 -21.31
CA ILE A 116 1.28 -20.55 -20.02
C ILE A 116 1.38 -19.20 -19.32
N PHE A 117 0.24 -18.60 -19.01
CA PHE A 117 0.15 -17.37 -18.24
C PHE A 117 -1.13 -17.33 -17.41
N VAL A 118 -1.14 -16.50 -16.37
CA VAL A 118 -2.36 -16.07 -15.70
C VAL A 118 -2.74 -14.67 -16.17
N GLU A 119 -4.03 -14.43 -16.31
CA GLU A 119 -4.55 -13.07 -16.34
C GLU A 119 -4.75 -12.59 -14.89
N GLN A 120 -4.20 -11.43 -14.56
CA GLN A 120 -4.32 -10.84 -13.23
C GLN A 120 -5.07 -9.52 -13.30
N TRP A 121 -6.17 -9.42 -12.57
CA TRP A 121 -6.91 -8.17 -12.48
C TRP A 121 -6.33 -7.27 -11.40
N VAL A 122 -6.12 -6.00 -11.73
CA VAL A 122 -5.67 -4.96 -10.79
C VAL A 122 -6.71 -3.84 -10.78
N GLY A 123 -7.17 -3.46 -9.59
CA GLY A 123 -8.23 -2.47 -9.41
C GLY A 123 -7.68 -1.05 -9.52
N ILE A 124 -7.39 -0.62 -10.75
CA ILE A 124 -6.97 0.76 -11.08
C ILE A 124 -8.13 1.41 -11.82
N SER A 125 -8.62 2.54 -11.31
CA SER A 125 -9.71 3.32 -11.92
C SER A 125 -9.22 4.26 -13.02
N THR A 126 -10.14 4.92 -13.72
CA THR A 126 -9.82 5.86 -14.81
C THR A 126 -9.03 7.09 -14.35
N ASP A 127 -9.29 7.60 -13.15
CA ASP A 127 -8.53 8.69 -12.50
C ASP A 127 -7.10 8.27 -12.11
N GLU A 128 -6.84 6.97 -12.01
CA GLU A 128 -5.54 6.39 -11.68
C GLU A 128 -4.83 5.78 -12.90
N PHE A 129 -5.30 6.03 -14.13
CA PHE A 129 -4.86 5.29 -15.34
C PHE A 129 -3.33 5.29 -15.57
N HIS A 130 -2.63 6.35 -15.16
CA HIS A 130 -1.17 6.48 -15.27
C HIS A 130 -0.42 5.39 -14.46
N ARG A 131 -1.11 4.74 -13.52
CA ARG A 131 -0.62 3.62 -12.70
C ARG A 131 -0.83 2.26 -13.37
N ALA A 132 -1.64 2.18 -14.43
CA ALA A 132 -1.93 0.95 -15.16
C ALA A 132 -0.70 0.48 -15.95
N LYS A 133 -0.09 -0.62 -15.47
CA LYS A 133 1.09 -1.23 -16.09
C LYS A 133 0.88 -2.72 -16.23
N ASP A 134 1.49 -3.28 -17.28
CA ASP A 134 1.55 -4.74 -17.41
C ASP A 134 2.54 -5.36 -16.40
N ALA A 135 2.46 -6.67 -16.22
CA ALA A 135 3.35 -7.39 -15.34
C ALA A 135 4.80 -7.35 -15.85
N ASP A 136 5.76 -7.35 -14.92
CA ASP A 136 7.19 -7.41 -15.21
C ASP A 136 7.68 -8.85 -15.55
N VAL A 137 6.77 -9.82 -15.64
CA VAL A 137 7.06 -11.24 -15.90
C VAL A 137 6.11 -11.80 -16.96
N LYS A 138 6.62 -12.68 -17.82
CA LYS A 138 5.87 -13.19 -19.00
C LYS A 138 4.69 -14.12 -18.69
N TYR A 139 4.69 -14.75 -17.51
CA TYR A 139 3.65 -15.70 -17.10
C TYR A 139 2.46 -15.01 -16.40
N MET A 140 2.44 -13.68 -16.37
CA MET A 140 1.35 -12.87 -15.82
C MET A 140 1.01 -11.80 -16.85
N ARG A 141 -0.27 -11.50 -17.02
CA ARG A 141 -0.74 -10.39 -17.84
C ARG A 141 -1.72 -9.58 -17.02
N ASN A 142 -1.40 -8.32 -16.75
CA ASN A 142 -2.29 -7.48 -15.97
C ASN A 142 -3.45 -6.98 -16.84
N ARG A 143 -4.67 -7.07 -16.31
CA ARG A 143 -5.86 -6.39 -16.83
C ARG A 143 -6.36 -5.38 -15.81
N HIS A 144 -7.00 -4.33 -16.31
CA HIS A 144 -7.52 -3.23 -15.51
C HIS A 144 -9.03 -3.06 -15.80
N PRO A 145 -9.89 -3.98 -15.31
CA PRO A 145 -11.30 -3.99 -15.69
C PRO A 145 -12.07 -2.70 -15.37
N LEU A 146 -11.66 -1.97 -14.32
CA LEU A 146 -12.30 -0.70 -13.97
C LEU A 146 -12.05 0.39 -15.01
N ILE A 147 -10.88 0.39 -15.66
CA ILE A 147 -10.62 1.25 -16.83
C ILE A 147 -11.46 0.79 -18.02
N ASP A 148 -11.53 -0.51 -18.28
CA ASP A 148 -12.33 -1.08 -19.37
C ASP A 148 -13.83 -0.71 -19.22
N LEU A 149 -14.32 -0.62 -17.98
CA LEU A 149 -15.69 -0.19 -17.64
C LEU A 149 -15.88 1.34 -17.63
N GLY A 150 -14.81 2.13 -17.72
CA GLY A 150 -14.85 3.58 -17.59
C GLY A 150 -15.10 4.09 -16.16
N TRP A 151 -14.86 3.27 -15.14
CA TRP A 151 -15.16 3.59 -13.74
C TRP A 151 -14.07 4.43 -13.10
N SER A 152 -14.47 5.57 -12.54
CA SER A 152 -13.67 6.37 -11.62
C SER A 152 -13.70 5.78 -10.20
N ARG A 153 -12.86 6.33 -9.31
CA ARG A 153 -12.94 6.05 -7.87
C ARG A 153 -14.34 6.34 -7.31
N ALA A 154 -15.00 7.41 -7.75
CA ALA A 154 -16.34 7.76 -7.32
C ALA A 154 -17.39 6.71 -7.77
N ASP A 155 -17.25 6.16 -8.98
CA ASP A 155 -18.08 5.04 -9.44
C ASP A 155 -17.90 3.81 -8.58
N CYS A 156 -16.64 3.49 -8.22
CA CYS A 156 -16.33 2.37 -7.35
C CYS A 156 -16.98 2.53 -5.97
N ILE A 157 -16.93 3.73 -5.38
CA ILE A 157 -17.57 4.03 -4.10
C ILE A 157 -19.08 3.89 -4.23
N ARG A 158 -19.71 4.47 -5.26
CA ARG A 158 -21.16 4.33 -5.49
C ARG A 158 -21.59 2.87 -5.59
N TYR A 159 -20.85 2.07 -6.35
CA TYR A 159 -21.14 0.65 -6.49
C TYR A 159 -20.99 -0.09 -5.15
N LEU A 160 -19.88 0.10 -4.43
CA LEU A 160 -19.68 -0.51 -3.11
C LEU A 160 -20.79 -0.12 -2.13
N THR A 161 -21.20 1.16 -2.12
CA THR A 161 -22.34 1.63 -1.31
C THR A 161 -23.64 0.93 -1.69
N SER A 162 -23.91 0.74 -2.99
CA SER A 162 -25.14 0.09 -3.45
C SER A 162 -25.28 -1.36 -3.01
N ILE A 163 -24.16 -2.02 -2.70
CA ILE A 163 -24.12 -3.41 -2.21
C ILE A 163 -23.79 -3.50 -0.71
N GLY A 164 -23.90 -2.39 0.03
CA GLY A 164 -23.71 -2.35 1.48
C GLY A 164 -22.25 -2.44 1.94
N LEU A 165 -21.28 -2.10 1.08
CA LEU A 165 -19.83 -2.09 1.35
C LEU A 165 -19.25 -0.67 1.37
N ALA A 166 -20.05 0.34 1.74
CA ALA A 166 -19.60 1.74 1.86
C ALA A 166 -18.44 1.92 2.85
N ASP A 167 -18.32 1.01 3.83
CA ASP A 167 -17.30 0.98 4.88
C ASP A 167 -15.99 0.33 4.44
N THR A 168 -15.79 0.08 3.15
CA THR A 168 -14.56 -0.55 2.62
C THR A 168 -13.32 0.26 3.01
N PRO A 169 -12.43 -0.28 3.85
CA PRO A 169 -11.25 0.45 4.30
C PRO A 169 -10.23 0.54 3.16
N LYS A 170 -9.48 1.65 3.14
CA LYS A 170 -8.31 1.76 2.27
C LYS A 170 -7.23 0.75 2.70
N SER A 171 -6.70 -0.02 1.75
CA SER A 171 -5.68 -1.03 2.02
C SER A 171 -4.28 -0.43 2.13
N SER A 172 -3.81 -0.27 3.36
CA SER A 172 -2.45 0.17 3.70
C SER A 172 -2.10 -0.30 5.10
N CYS A 173 -0.90 -0.86 5.27
CA CYS A 173 -0.39 -1.32 6.55
C CYS A 173 -0.33 -0.18 7.57
N LEU A 174 -0.49 -0.50 8.86
CA LEU A 174 -0.60 0.48 9.96
C LEU A 174 0.51 1.52 9.98
N GLY A 175 1.77 1.10 9.77
CA GLY A 175 2.92 2.01 9.74
C GLY A 175 3.30 2.50 8.34
N CYS A 176 2.36 2.61 7.40
CA CYS A 176 2.67 3.15 6.07
C CYS A 176 2.98 4.66 6.16
N PRO A 177 4.19 5.13 5.81
CA PRO A 177 4.53 6.56 5.89
C PRO A 177 3.70 7.45 4.96
N PHE A 178 3.02 6.86 3.97
CA PHE A 178 2.15 7.57 3.03
C PHE A 178 0.73 7.83 3.57
N HIS A 179 0.46 7.54 4.85
CA HIS A 179 -0.79 7.96 5.48
C HIS A 179 -0.90 9.48 5.56
N GLY A 180 -2.07 10.00 5.18
CA GLY A 180 -2.45 11.40 5.40
C GLY A 180 -2.87 11.66 6.85
N ASN A 181 -3.01 12.94 7.22
CA ASN A 181 -3.43 13.37 8.57
C ASN A 181 -4.78 12.77 8.97
N ALA A 182 -5.75 12.76 8.05
CA ALA A 182 -7.05 12.12 8.26
C ALA A 182 -6.92 10.63 8.63
N GLN A 183 -6.02 9.89 7.97
CA GLN A 183 -5.81 8.47 8.27
C GLN A 183 -5.14 8.26 9.62
N TRP A 184 -4.14 9.09 9.96
CA TRP A 184 -3.51 9.04 11.29
C TRP A 184 -4.50 9.33 12.41
N ARG A 185 -5.34 10.36 12.25
CA ARG A 185 -6.43 10.64 13.19
C ARG A 185 -7.41 9.48 13.29
N ASN A 186 -7.81 8.89 12.16
CA ASN A 186 -8.70 7.73 12.18
C ASN A 186 -8.10 6.57 12.99
N ILE A 187 -6.81 6.26 12.80
CA ILE A 187 -6.14 5.21 13.61
C ILE A 187 -6.12 5.60 15.09
N ARG A 188 -5.73 6.84 15.42
CA ARG A 188 -5.70 7.37 16.80
C ARG A 188 -7.06 7.27 17.49
N ASP A 189 -8.11 7.70 16.81
CA ASP A 189 -9.42 7.94 17.40
C ASP A 189 -10.29 6.68 17.41
N SER A 190 -10.12 5.77 16.43
CA SER A 190 -10.89 4.53 16.34
C SER A 190 -10.21 3.31 16.96
N SER A 191 -8.87 3.32 17.07
CA SER A 191 -8.08 2.17 17.52
C SER A 191 -6.90 2.56 18.42
N PRO A 192 -7.12 2.89 19.71
CA PRO A 192 -6.06 3.32 20.62
C PRO A 192 -4.88 2.33 20.74
N ALA A 193 -5.15 1.02 20.65
CA ALA A 193 -4.11 0.00 20.69
C ALA A 193 -3.24 -0.01 19.42
N GLU A 194 -3.86 0.14 18.24
CA GLU A 194 -3.12 0.23 16.96
C GLU A 194 -2.33 1.54 16.89
N TRP A 195 -2.89 2.63 17.42
CA TRP A 195 -2.18 3.91 17.56
C TRP A 195 -0.95 3.80 18.45
N ALA A 196 -1.08 3.18 19.63
CA ALA A 196 0.06 2.95 20.51
C ALA A 196 1.14 2.09 19.84
N ASP A 197 0.74 1.06 19.08
CA ASP A 197 1.67 0.18 18.36
C ASP A 197 2.47 0.92 17.28
N VAL A 198 1.81 1.78 16.49
CA VAL A 198 2.48 2.56 15.44
C VAL A 198 3.34 3.70 15.99
N VAL A 199 2.95 4.33 17.09
CA VAL A 199 3.78 5.32 17.80
C VAL A 199 5.03 4.65 18.38
N ALA A 200 4.89 3.47 18.98
CA ALA A 200 6.03 2.70 19.48
C ALA A 200 6.98 2.28 18.34
N PHE A 201 6.42 1.90 17.19
CA PHE A 201 7.22 1.62 16.00
C PHE A 201 7.97 2.86 15.50
N ASP A 202 7.29 4.01 15.39
CA ASP A 202 7.91 5.29 14.98
C ASP A 202 9.11 5.61 15.89
N ALA A 203 8.94 5.57 17.21
CA ALA A 203 10.03 5.81 18.15
C ALA A 203 11.21 4.84 17.98
N ALA A 204 10.93 3.55 17.69
CA ALA A 204 11.96 2.54 17.52
C ALA A 204 12.81 2.74 16.25
N ILE A 205 12.22 3.29 15.18
CA ILE A 205 12.93 3.53 13.92
C ILE A 205 13.73 4.83 13.88
N HIS A 206 13.56 5.74 14.86
CA HIS A 206 14.22 7.05 14.86
C HIS A 206 15.74 6.97 14.69
N GLN A 207 16.37 5.94 15.23
CA GLN A 207 17.82 5.75 15.14
C GLN A 207 18.26 5.10 13.81
N GLY A 208 17.35 4.97 12.84
CA GLY A 208 17.59 4.29 11.57
C GLY A 208 17.34 2.79 11.63
N ASN A 209 17.72 2.10 10.54
CA ASN A 209 17.48 0.67 10.38
C ASN A 209 18.26 -0.16 11.42
N ALA A 210 17.56 -1.07 12.12
CA ALA A 210 18.12 -1.92 13.18
C ALA A 210 19.39 -2.67 12.74
N ARG A 211 19.39 -3.23 11.54
CA ARG A 211 20.55 -3.92 10.97
C ARG A 211 21.70 -2.99 10.63
N ALA A 212 21.41 -1.81 10.07
CA ALA A 212 22.44 -0.82 9.76
C ALA A 212 23.15 -0.39 11.05
N ASN A 213 22.40 -0.23 12.15
CA ASN A 213 22.93 0.04 13.47
C ASN A 213 23.77 -1.11 14.01
N ALA A 214 23.29 -2.35 13.92
CA ALA A 214 24.03 -3.55 14.32
C ALA A 214 25.33 -3.73 13.52
N ALA A 215 25.34 -3.37 12.24
CA ALA A 215 26.50 -3.41 11.35
C ALA A 215 27.43 -2.19 11.47
N GLY A 216 27.21 -1.30 12.45
CA GLY A 216 28.02 -0.10 12.70
C GLY A 216 27.85 1.03 11.67
N LYS A 217 26.89 0.90 10.74
CA LYS A 217 26.57 1.89 9.69
C LYS A 217 25.33 2.69 10.10
N ARG A 218 25.44 3.43 11.20
CA ARG A 218 24.34 4.22 11.75
C ARG A 218 23.87 5.27 10.74
N LEU A 219 22.55 5.50 10.72
CA LEU A 219 21.99 6.61 9.97
C LEU A 219 22.57 7.92 10.53
N LEU A 220 23.07 8.80 9.66
CA LEU A 220 23.57 10.13 10.04
C LEU A 220 22.42 11.13 10.30
N GLY A 221 21.25 10.62 10.65
CA GLY A 221 19.98 11.34 10.75
C GLY A 221 18.93 10.51 11.48
N GLN A 222 17.71 11.01 11.54
CA GLN A 222 16.58 10.35 12.16
C GLN A 222 15.52 9.95 11.13
N ALA A 223 14.87 8.80 11.35
CA ALA A 223 13.79 8.32 10.50
C ALA A 223 12.42 8.52 11.17
N PHE A 224 11.39 8.84 10.41
CA PHE A 224 10.05 9.12 10.90
C PHE A 224 9.00 8.51 9.97
N LEU A 225 7.84 8.15 10.51
CA LEU A 225 6.65 7.79 9.74
C LEU A 225 5.96 9.02 9.16
N HIS A 226 5.99 10.16 9.86
CA HIS A 226 5.26 11.35 9.43
C HIS A 226 6.13 12.30 8.59
N ARG A 227 5.54 12.89 7.54
CA ARG A 227 6.21 13.80 6.59
C ARG A 227 6.83 15.05 7.23
N SER A 228 6.34 15.48 8.39
CA SER A 228 6.90 16.63 9.12
C SER A 228 8.21 16.31 9.83
N ARG A 229 8.64 15.03 9.87
CA ARG A 229 9.88 14.58 10.53
C ARG A 229 9.93 14.95 12.02
N VAL A 230 8.79 14.73 12.66
CA VAL A 230 8.64 14.80 14.12
C VAL A 230 8.05 13.47 14.58
N PRO A 231 8.23 13.10 15.86
CA PRO A 231 7.60 11.91 16.43
C PRO A 231 6.11 11.86 16.11
N LEU A 232 5.59 10.69 15.76
CA LEU A 232 4.20 10.56 15.28
C LEU A 232 3.16 11.06 16.29
N ASP A 233 3.42 10.92 17.58
CA ASP A 233 2.58 11.42 18.68
C ASP A 233 2.59 12.95 18.85
N GLN A 234 3.58 13.62 18.24
CA GLN A 234 3.75 15.08 18.23
C GLN A 234 3.48 15.67 16.85
N ALA A 235 3.18 14.83 15.85
CA ALA A 235 2.92 15.27 14.50
C ALA A 235 1.65 16.13 14.46
N PRO A 236 1.61 17.17 13.59
CA PRO A 236 0.45 18.05 13.46
C PRO A 236 -0.69 17.37 12.69
N ILE A 237 -1.17 16.22 13.17
CA ILE A 237 -2.22 15.42 12.53
C ILE A 237 -3.61 16.05 12.71
N ASP A 238 -3.78 16.91 13.71
CA ASP A 238 -5.01 17.68 13.93
C ASP A 238 -5.09 18.95 13.10
N HIS A 239 -3.99 19.33 12.42
CA HIS A 239 -4.04 20.43 11.49
C HIS A 239 -4.89 20.05 10.28
N VAL A 240 -6.12 20.56 10.26
CA VAL A 240 -7.06 20.42 9.14
C VAL A 240 -6.66 21.42 8.07
N THR A 241 -6.27 20.92 6.90
CA THR A 241 -5.96 21.79 5.76
C THR A 241 -7.24 22.42 5.19
N ALA A 242 -7.13 23.54 4.47
CA ALA A 242 -8.28 24.13 3.78
C ALA A 242 -8.96 23.14 2.80
N ALA A 243 -8.18 22.21 2.22
CA ALA A 243 -8.68 21.14 1.38
C ALA A 243 -9.50 20.11 2.17
N GLU A 244 -8.96 19.62 3.30
CA GLU A 244 -9.69 18.73 4.24
C GLU A 244 -10.99 19.37 4.77
N TRP A 245 -11.00 20.69 4.93
CA TRP A 245 -12.20 21.43 5.31
C TRP A 245 -13.21 21.51 4.16
N ALA A 246 -12.74 21.72 2.93
CA ALA A 246 -13.57 21.73 1.73
C ALA A 246 -14.20 20.36 1.43
N ALA A 247 -13.48 19.24 1.56
CA ALA A 247 -14.06 17.91 1.36
C ALA A 247 -15.12 17.55 2.41
N ARG A 248 -14.93 17.96 3.68
CA ARG A 248 -15.97 17.82 4.72
C ARG A 248 -17.22 18.63 4.42
N GLN A 249 -17.09 19.75 3.72
CA GLN A 249 -18.24 20.52 3.22
C GLN A 249 -18.82 19.91 1.93
N GLN A 250 -18.01 19.25 1.11
CA GLN A 250 -18.44 18.56 -0.11
C GLN A 250 -19.16 17.23 0.17
N GLU A 251 -18.91 16.59 1.30
CA GLU A 251 -19.79 15.52 1.82
C GLU A 251 -21.22 16.03 2.12
N LEU A 252 -21.43 17.36 2.14
CA LEU A 252 -22.74 18.01 2.21
C LEU A 252 -23.22 18.59 0.87
N ASP A 253 -22.37 18.66 -0.17
CA ASP A 253 -22.72 19.23 -1.49
C ASP A 253 -21.78 18.70 -2.60
N ASP A 254 -22.33 17.96 -3.57
CA ASP A 254 -21.62 17.17 -4.59
C ASP A 254 -20.50 17.90 -5.39
N GLY A 255 -19.33 17.25 -5.46
CA GLY A 255 -18.48 17.14 -6.66
C GLY A 255 -17.45 18.24 -6.96
N ALA A 256 -16.15 17.88 -6.90
CA ALA A 256 -15.11 18.12 -7.93
C ALA A 256 -13.67 17.98 -7.39
N ALA A 257 -12.81 17.45 -8.25
CA ALA A 257 -11.46 16.97 -7.97
C ALA A 257 -10.36 18.06 -8.00
N ALA A 258 -9.68 18.26 -6.87
CA ALA A 258 -8.30 18.79 -6.77
C ALA A 258 -7.65 18.48 -5.39
N VAL A 259 -8.18 17.49 -4.65
CA VAL A 259 -8.08 17.41 -3.18
C VAL A 259 -7.40 16.09 -2.70
N GLU A 260 -7.07 15.21 -3.63
CA GLU A 260 -6.82 13.80 -3.34
C GLU A 260 -5.48 13.50 -2.64
N GLU A 261 -4.42 14.27 -2.87
CA GLU A 261 -3.09 13.97 -2.34
C GLU A 261 -2.91 14.31 -0.84
N LEU A 262 -3.63 15.32 -0.36
CA LEU A 262 -3.53 15.78 1.02
C LEU A 262 -4.45 14.97 1.96
N GLU A 263 -5.57 14.50 1.43
CA GLU A 263 -6.56 13.68 2.16
C GLU A 263 -6.27 12.19 2.09
N ASN A 264 -5.84 11.69 0.93
CA ASN A 264 -5.58 10.27 0.71
C ASN A 264 -4.08 9.93 0.71
N GLY A 265 -3.18 10.86 1.03
CA GLY A 265 -1.74 10.64 0.90
C GLY A 265 -1.28 10.69 -0.58
N VAL A 266 0.03 10.53 -0.82
CA VAL A 266 0.64 10.64 -2.17
C VAL A 266 -0.20 9.88 -3.21
N VAL A 267 -0.53 10.52 -4.33
CA VAL A 267 -1.38 10.01 -5.43
C VAL A 267 -0.88 8.63 -5.93
N ASP A 268 0.41 8.33 -5.70
CA ASP A 268 1.05 7.02 -5.84
C ASP A 268 0.75 6.04 -4.68
N GLY A 269 -0.55 5.82 -4.43
CA GLY A 269 -1.05 4.85 -3.46
C GLY A 269 -0.50 3.43 -3.65
N CYS A 270 -0.70 2.58 -2.64
CA CYS A 270 -0.11 1.24 -2.50
C CYS A 270 -0.75 0.16 -3.39
N SER A 271 -0.65 0.30 -4.72
CA SER A 271 -0.84 -0.84 -5.63
C SER A 271 0.50 -1.53 -5.86
N PRO A 272 0.59 -2.86 -5.71
CA PRO A 272 1.82 -3.61 -5.99
C PRO A 272 2.35 -3.43 -7.41
N TRP A 273 1.48 -3.03 -8.34
CA TRP A 273 1.76 -3.00 -9.77
C TRP A 273 1.89 -1.57 -10.32
N ALA A 274 1.77 -0.56 -9.45
CA ALA A 274 1.80 0.85 -9.85
C ALA A 274 3.13 1.58 -9.54
N CYS A 275 3.87 1.17 -8.50
CA CYS A 275 4.94 2.01 -7.94
C CYS A 275 6.25 1.96 -8.76
N ARG A 276 6.67 3.11 -9.32
CA ARG A 276 8.10 3.39 -9.59
C ARG A 276 8.70 4.14 -8.40
N GLY A 277 9.91 3.76 -8.02
CA GLY A 277 10.77 4.49 -7.10
C GLY A 277 11.75 5.41 -7.84
N GLU A 278 11.26 6.26 -8.74
CA GLU A 278 12.11 7.22 -9.45
C GLU A 278 11.84 8.64 -8.93
N ALA A 279 12.47 8.98 -7.82
CA ALA A 279 12.96 10.35 -7.68
C ALA A 279 14.10 10.48 -8.70
N GLN A 280 13.96 11.37 -9.68
CA GLN A 280 15.07 11.71 -10.58
C GLN A 280 16.27 12.14 -9.71
N PRO A 281 17.46 11.57 -9.92
CA PRO A 281 18.65 12.09 -9.27
C PRO A 281 18.88 13.50 -9.81
N VAL A 282 18.82 14.50 -8.93
CA VAL A 282 19.42 15.80 -9.22
C VAL A 282 20.89 15.53 -9.48
N GLN A 283 21.32 15.65 -10.73
CA GLN A 283 22.74 15.65 -11.12
C GLN A 283 23.39 16.86 -10.43
N GLY A 284 23.96 16.62 -9.25
CA GLY A 284 24.94 17.49 -8.64
C GLY A 284 26.32 17.04 -9.11
N ASP A 285 26.95 17.90 -9.89
CA ASP A 285 28.30 17.77 -10.41
C ASP A 285 29.31 17.56 -9.25
N PHE A 286 29.74 16.32 -9.01
CA PHE A 286 30.82 16.03 -8.07
C PHE A 286 32.14 16.16 -8.83
N GLY A 287 32.65 17.39 -8.87
CA GLY A 287 34.04 17.66 -9.22
C GLY A 287 34.98 17.00 -8.22
N LEU A 288 35.48 15.82 -8.56
CA LEU A 288 36.63 15.20 -7.91
C LEU A 288 37.89 15.89 -8.41
N ALA A 289 38.58 16.60 -7.51
CA ALA A 289 39.97 16.94 -7.71
C ALA A 289 40.83 15.67 -7.54
N TRP A 290 41.80 15.55 -8.46
CA TRP A 290 42.71 14.44 -8.68
C TRP A 290 43.56 14.04 -7.47
#